data_AF-A0A1G3HGC2-F1
#
_entry.id   AF-A0A1G3HGC2-F1
#
_cell.length_a   1.000
_cell.length_b   1.000
_cell.length_c   1.000
_cell.angle_alpha   90.00
_cell.angle_beta   90.00
_cell.angle_gamma   90.00
#
_symmetry.space_group_name_H-M   'P 1'
#
loop_
_entity.id
_entity.type
_entity.pdbx_description
1 polymer ?
#
loop_
_entity_poly.entity_id
_entity_poly.type
_entity_poly.pdbx_seq_one_letter_code
_entity_poly.pdbx_strand_id
1 'polypeptide(L)'
;MIFLMFLAGFGVWLAAASMLCKRIPRWLGISKHRVVISVLLFPFVLVAPVADELIGRWQFNRLCEREAVVTLSPDWEKVKRAQHTDIPIVPIDGYVIPIKVQRVEYVDLSSGQRFLSFKAFHTNGGLLFGRLGLGLGQTTSCWPEDWIQITNKLNTDQLLKQGTSQ
;
A
#
# COMPACT_ATOMS: atom_id res chain seq x y z
N MET A 1 13.07 17.43 22.50
CA MET A 1 14.30 17.02 21.76
C MET A 1 13.98 16.54 20.33
N ILE A 2 13.01 15.64 20.15
CA ILE A 2 12.61 15.12 18.82
C ILE A 2 12.26 16.23 17.80
N PHE A 3 11.47 17.24 18.21
CA PHE A 3 11.11 18.37 17.35
C PHE A 3 12.33 19.14 16.79
N LEU A 4 13.35 19.37 17.63
CA LEU A 4 14.57 20.07 17.22
C LEU A 4 15.37 19.24 16.21
N MET A 5 15.37 17.91 16.33
CA MET A 5 16.01 17.02 15.37
C MET A 5 15.33 17.06 14.00
N PHE A 6 13.98 17.07 13.98
CA PHE A 6 13.23 17.25 12.73
C PHE A 6 13.50 18.61 12.08
N LEU A 7 13.50 19.69 12.88
CA LEU A 7 13.77 21.03 12.37
C LEU A 7 15.21 21.14 11.81
N ALA A 8 16.19 20.56 12.50
CA ALA A 8 17.57 20.51 12.04
C ALA A 8 17.70 19.70 10.74
N GLY A 9 17.07 18.51 10.67
CA GLY A 9 17.06 17.68 9.47
C GLY A 9 16.42 18.39 8.28
N PHE A 10 15.28 19.04 8.50
CA PHE A 10 14.61 19.85 7.49
C PHE A 10 15.48 21.04 7.04
N GLY A 11 16.12 21.75 7.98
CA GLY A 11 17.04 22.85 7.67
C GLY A 11 18.24 22.41 6.83
N VAL A 12 18.84 21.27 7.16
CA VAL A 12 19.93 20.65 6.38
C VAL A 12 19.44 20.29 4.98
N TRP A 13 18.27 19.66 4.86
CA TRP A 13 17.70 19.33 3.56
C TRP A 13 17.38 20.58 2.73
N LEU A 14 16.82 21.62 3.33
CA LEU A 14 16.51 22.89 2.68
C LEU A 14 17.78 23.55 2.10
N ALA A 15 18.88 23.55 2.87
CA ALA A 15 20.17 24.04 2.41
C ALA A 15 20.72 23.18 1.26
N ALA A 16 20.63 21.85 1.38
CA ALA A 16 21.05 20.92 0.33
C ALA A 16 20.25 21.10 -0.97
N ALA A 17 18.92 21.18 -0.88
CA ALA A 17 18.01 21.42 -1.99
C ALA A 17 18.33 22.75 -2.70
N SER A 18 18.56 23.82 -1.92
CA SER A 18 18.96 25.13 -2.45
C SER A 18 20.30 25.06 -3.19
N MET A 19 21.26 24.29 -2.68
CA MET A 19 22.55 24.10 -3.33
C MET A 19 22.43 23.28 -4.62
N LEU A 20 21.66 22.18 -4.58
CA LEU A 20 21.40 21.31 -5.73
C LEU A 20 20.73 22.09 -6.86
N CYS A 21 19.72 22.90 -6.57
CA CYS A 21 19.00 23.67 -7.59
C CYS A 21 19.91 24.69 -8.29
N LYS A 22 20.92 25.24 -7.59
CA LYS A 22 21.91 26.13 -8.21
C LYS A 22 22.97 25.37 -9.01
N ARG A 23 23.30 24.13 -8.63
CA ARG A 23 24.34 23.30 -9.25
C ARG A 23 23.85 22.51 -10.46
N ILE A 24 22.65 21.93 -10.41
CA ILE A 24 22.09 21.10 -11.49
C ILE A 24 22.11 21.83 -12.84
N PRO A 25 21.62 23.08 -12.99
CA PRO A 25 21.71 23.80 -14.25
C PRO A 25 23.15 24.06 -14.73
N ARG A 26 24.12 24.23 -13.81
CA ARG A 26 25.54 24.37 -14.19
C ARG A 26 26.10 23.07 -14.75
N TRP A 27 25.79 21.95 -14.11
CA TRP A 27 26.23 20.63 -14.55
C TRP A 27 25.65 20.27 -15.92
N LEU A 28 24.43 20.72 -16.21
CA LEU A 28 23.79 20.55 -17.51
C LEU A 28 24.24 21.59 -18.56
N GLY A 29 25.23 22.45 -18.26
CA GLY A 29 25.75 23.46 -19.19
C GLY A 29 24.77 24.59 -19.51
N ILE A 30 23.72 24.78 -18.71
CA ILE A 30 22.68 25.77 -18.98
C ILE A 30 23.14 27.16 -18.52
N SER A 31 23.47 28.02 -19.47
CA SER A 31 23.87 29.41 -19.21
C SER A 31 22.68 30.38 -19.24
N LYS A 32 21.72 30.17 -20.16
CA LYS A 32 20.54 31.02 -20.34
C LYS A 32 19.40 30.62 -19.38
N HIS A 33 18.66 31.59 -18.85
CA HIS A 33 17.52 31.38 -17.93
C HIS A 33 17.82 30.53 -16.68
N ARG A 34 19.10 30.43 -16.30
CA ARG A 34 19.54 29.57 -15.21
C ARG A 34 18.85 29.85 -13.88
N VAL A 35 18.62 31.13 -13.56
CA VAL A 35 17.91 31.54 -12.34
C VAL A 35 16.47 31.01 -12.37
N VAL A 36 15.77 31.17 -13.49
CA VAL A 36 14.38 30.70 -13.67
C VAL A 36 14.31 29.18 -13.48
N ILE A 37 15.20 28.43 -14.14
CA ILE A 37 15.24 26.97 -14.01
C ILE A 37 15.55 26.55 -12.58
N SER A 38 16.48 27.22 -11.90
CA SER A 38 16.83 26.92 -10.51
C SER A 38 15.63 27.12 -9.58
N VAL A 39 14.84 28.17 -9.80
CA VAL A 39 13.63 28.46 -9.02
C VAL A 39 12.54 27.43 -9.30
N LEU A 40 12.33 27.06 -10.57
CA LEU A 40 11.34 26.05 -10.94
C LEU A 40 11.70 24.65 -10.44
N LEU A 41 12.99 24.31 -10.38
CA LEU A 41 13.49 23.02 -9.92
C LEU A 41 13.36 22.84 -8.39
N PHE A 42 13.38 23.95 -7.66
CA PHE A 42 13.35 23.95 -6.19
C PHE A 42 12.21 23.15 -5.55
N PRO A 43 10.92 23.36 -5.90
CA PRO A 43 9.83 22.58 -5.31
C PRO A 43 9.98 21.07 -5.57
N PHE A 44 10.45 20.67 -6.75
CA PHE A 44 10.63 19.25 -7.09
C PHE A 44 11.74 18.63 -6.24
N VAL A 45 12.89 19.31 -6.12
CA VAL A 45 13.99 18.83 -5.27
C VAL A 45 13.58 18.82 -3.81
N LEU A 46 12.84 19.82 -3.35
CA LEU A 46 12.40 19.90 -1.96
C LEU A 46 11.52 18.72 -1.56
N VAL A 47 10.58 18.33 -2.44
CA VAL A 47 9.64 17.22 -2.21
C VAL A 47 10.25 15.85 -2.53
N ALA A 48 11.36 15.79 -3.26
CA ALA A 48 11.97 14.54 -3.73
C ALA A 48 12.11 13.44 -2.66
N PRO A 49 12.50 13.71 -1.40
CA PRO A 49 12.63 12.65 -0.39
C PRO A 49 11.33 11.93 -0.04
N VAL A 50 10.18 12.61 -0.20
CA VAL A 50 8.84 12.08 0.14
C VAL A 50 7.98 11.85 -1.11
N ALA A 51 8.52 12.06 -2.31
CA ALA A 51 7.76 12.00 -3.54
C ALA A 51 7.20 10.59 -3.81
N ASP A 52 7.98 9.56 -3.49
CA ASP A 52 7.57 8.17 -3.59
C ASP A 52 6.41 7.84 -2.64
N GLU A 53 6.39 8.39 -1.43
CA GLU A 53 5.28 8.24 -0.49
C GLU A 53 4.00 8.90 -1.01
N LEU A 54 4.08 10.10 -1.57
CA LEU A 54 2.93 10.81 -2.12
C LEU A 54 2.31 10.06 -3.30
N ILE A 55 3.15 9.65 -4.26
CA ILE A 55 2.71 8.90 -5.43
C ILE A 55 2.22 7.52 -5.03
N GLY A 56 2.98 6.82 -4.19
CA GLY A 56 2.68 5.47 -3.73
C GLY A 56 1.38 5.40 -2.95
N ARG A 57 1.11 6.38 -2.08
CA ARG A 57 -0.16 6.44 -1.33
C ARG A 57 -1.36 6.67 -2.24
N TRP A 58 -1.22 7.52 -3.26
CA TRP A 58 -2.26 7.67 -4.28
C TRP A 58 -2.50 6.37 -5.05
N GLN A 59 -1.44 5.69 -5.49
CA GLN A 59 -1.55 4.40 -6.18
C GLN A 59 -2.17 3.31 -5.29
N PHE A 60 -1.77 3.24 -4.02
CA PHE A 60 -2.29 2.29 -3.05
C PHE A 60 -3.79 2.49 -2.83
N ASN A 61 -4.23 3.73 -2.57
CA ASN A 61 -5.66 4.02 -2.41
C ASN A 61 -6.45 3.64 -3.66
N ARG A 62 -5.93 3.96 -4.85
CA ARG A 62 -6.60 3.64 -6.11
C ARG A 62 -6.67 2.13 -6.38
N LEU A 63 -5.65 1.39 -5.96
CA LEU A 63 -5.65 -0.07 -5.99
C LEU A 63 -6.71 -0.64 -5.04
N CYS A 64 -6.80 -0.12 -3.81
CA CYS A 64 -7.80 -0.55 -2.83
C CYS A 64 -9.22 -0.34 -3.35
N GLU A 65 -9.54 0.85 -3.87
CA GLU A 65 -10.86 1.15 -4.44
C GLU A 65 -11.28 0.21 -5.59
N ARG A 66 -10.31 -0.30 -6.35
CA ARG A 66 -10.58 -1.09 -7.56
C ARG A 66 -10.58 -2.59 -7.30
N GLU A 67 -9.68 -3.07 -6.45
CA GLU A 67 -9.35 -4.49 -6.36
C GLU A 67 -9.63 -5.09 -4.98
N ALA A 68 -9.81 -4.27 -3.94
CA ALA A 68 -10.22 -4.76 -2.63
C ALA A 68 -11.73 -4.99 -2.64
N VAL A 69 -12.16 -6.04 -3.34
CA VAL A 69 -13.56 -6.42 -3.50
C VAL A 69 -13.81 -7.82 -2.97
N VAL A 70 -15.01 -8.04 -2.45
CA VAL A 70 -15.49 -9.36 -2.06
C VAL A 70 -16.14 -10.02 -3.28
N THR A 71 -15.76 -11.25 -3.57
CA THR A 71 -16.37 -12.08 -4.60
C THR A 71 -17.09 -13.24 -3.93
N LEU A 72 -18.36 -13.42 -4.27
CA LEU A 72 -19.23 -14.47 -3.75
C LEU A 72 -19.75 -15.33 -4.91
N SER A 73 -19.74 -16.66 -4.77
CA SER A 73 -20.31 -17.54 -5.78
C SER A 73 -21.85 -17.45 -5.77
N PRO A 74 -22.54 -17.67 -6.90
CA PRO A 74 -24.00 -17.66 -6.94
C PRO A 74 -24.64 -18.72 -6.01
N ASP A 75 -23.96 -19.84 -5.81
CA ASP A 75 -24.45 -20.97 -5.01
C ASP A 75 -24.01 -20.93 -3.53
N TRP A 76 -23.53 -19.77 -3.05
CA TRP A 76 -23.01 -19.63 -1.68
C TRP A 76 -23.99 -20.08 -0.60
N GLU A 77 -25.30 -19.92 -0.81
CA GLU A 77 -26.36 -20.28 0.14
C GLU A 77 -26.45 -21.79 0.41
N LYS A 78 -25.94 -22.60 -0.53
CA LYS A 78 -25.97 -24.07 -0.42
C LYS A 78 -24.79 -24.62 0.37
N VAL A 79 -23.80 -23.77 0.70
CA VAL A 79 -22.59 -24.18 1.40
C VAL A 79 -22.92 -24.53 2.84
N LYS A 80 -22.56 -25.75 3.24
CA LYS A 80 -22.77 -26.25 4.60
C LYS A 80 -21.48 -26.40 5.38
N ARG A 81 -20.33 -26.56 4.71
CA ARG A 81 -19.04 -26.77 5.36
C ARG A 81 -17.97 -26.04 4.57
N ALA A 82 -17.16 -25.26 5.25
CA ALA A 82 -16.11 -24.47 4.62
C ALA A 82 -14.72 -24.86 5.14
N GLN A 83 -13.73 -24.66 4.31
CA GLN A 83 -12.32 -24.67 4.68
C GLN A 83 -11.70 -23.32 4.32
N HIS A 84 -10.95 -22.75 5.26
CA HIS A 84 -10.15 -21.57 5.02
C HIS A 84 -8.85 -21.95 4.29
N THR A 85 -8.56 -21.27 3.19
CA THR A 85 -7.30 -21.42 2.48
C THR A 85 -6.51 -20.12 2.60
N ASP A 86 -5.49 -20.14 3.46
CA ASP A 86 -4.52 -19.06 3.55
C ASP A 86 -3.57 -19.10 2.37
N ILE A 87 -3.74 -18.17 1.44
CA ILE A 87 -2.79 -18.01 0.33
C ILE A 87 -1.62 -17.14 0.82
N PRO A 88 -0.36 -17.52 0.51
CA PRO A 88 0.80 -16.73 0.88
C PRO A 88 0.66 -15.26 0.46
N ILE A 89 1.05 -14.36 1.36
CA ILE A 89 1.13 -12.93 1.06
C ILE A 89 2.27 -12.72 0.06
N VAL A 90 1.93 -12.22 -1.13
CA VAL A 90 2.89 -12.02 -2.22
C VAL A 90 3.08 -10.54 -2.55
N PRO A 91 4.30 -10.10 -2.90
CA PRO A 91 4.51 -8.76 -3.43
C PRO A 91 3.83 -8.60 -4.79
N ILE A 92 3.44 -7.38 -5.12
CA ILE A 92 2.93 -7.02 -6.45
C ILE A 92 3.78 -5.91 -7.06
N ASP A 93 4.06 -6.05 -8.35
CA ASP A 93 4.89 -5.11 -9.11
C ASP A 93 4.07 -3.97 -9.72
N GLY A 94 4.76 -2.97 -10.28
CA GLY A 94 4.14 -1.84 -10.97
C GLY A 94 3.80 -0.63 -10.07
N TYR A 95 4.24 -0.66 -8.81
CA TYR A 95 4.01 0.40 -7.83
C TYR A 95 5.32 1.04 -7.38
N VAL A 96 5.26 2.34 -7.07
CA VAL A 96 6.44 3.10 -6.62
C VAL A 96 6.85 2.71 -5.21
N ILE A 97 5.89 2.25 -4.40
CA ILE A 97 6.13 1.71 -3.05
C ILE A 97 5.90 0.19 -3.05
N PRO A 98 6.58 -0.57 -2.18
CA PRO A 98 6.31 -1.99 -2.03
C PRO A 98 4.88 -2.23 -1.55
N ILE A 99 4.10 -2.95 -2.34
CA ILE A 99 2.75 -3.41 -1.96
C ILE A 99 2.74 -4.93 -1.97
N LYS A 100 2.04 -5.49 -0.99
CA LYS A 100 1.78 -6.92 -0.87
C LYS A 100 0.27 -7.16 -0.95
N VAL A 101 -0.12 -8.25 -1.61
CA VAL A 101 -1.50 -8.72 -1.65
C VAL A 101 -1.65 -9.94 -0.75
N GLN A 102 -2.69 -9.92 0.06
CA GLN A 102 -3.19 -11.06 0.81
C GLN A 102 -4.49 -11.50 0.15
N ARG A 103 -4.55 -12.76 -0.29
CA ARG A 103 -5.78 -13.36 -0.80
C ARG A 103 -6.35 -14.30 0.24
N VAL A 104 -7.61 -14.09 0.56
CA VAL A 104 -8.34 -14.94 1.49
C VAL A 104 -9.41 -15.66 0.71
N GLU A 105 -9.46 -16.99 0.86
CA GLU A 105 -10.39 -17.84 0.13
C GLU A 105 -11.04 -18.86 1.06
N TYR A 106 -12.34 -19.05 0.85
CA TYR A 106 -13.13 -20.08 1.51
C TYR A 106 -13.67 -21.04 0.46
N VAL A 107 -13.43 -22.31 0.70
CA VAL A 107 -13.79 -23.41 -0.20
C VAL A 107 -14.87 -24.26 0.47
N ASP A 108 -15.91 -24.61 -0.28
CA ASP A 108 -16.91 -25.58 0.18
C ASP A 108 -16.31 -26.98 0.14
N LEU A 109 -16.29 -27.67 1.28
CA LEU A 109 -15.74 -29.02 1.38
C LEU A 109 -16.57 -30.07 0.64
N SER A 110 -17.84 -29.78 0.34
CA SER A 110 -18.72 -30.72 -0.37
C SER A 110 -18.43 -30.74 -1.87
N SER A 111 -18.24 -29.57 -2.47
CA SER A 111 -18.03 -29.40 -3.92
C SER A 111 -16.57 -29.16 -4.32
N GLY A 112 -15.72 -28.78 -3.36
CA GLY A 112 -14.35 -28.32 -3.63
C GLY A 112 -14.28 -26.95 -4.31
N GLN A 113 -15.40 -26.25 -4.48
CA GLN A 113 -15.45 -24.96 -5.15
C GLN A 113 -15.29 -23.80 -4.15
N ARG A 114 -14.59 -22.76 -4.59
CA ARG A 114 -14.49 -21.49 -3.86
C ARG A 114 -15.84 -20.78 -3.89
N PHE A 115 -16.36 -20.44 -2.72
CA PHE A 115 -17.62 -19.71 -2.62
C PHE A 115 -17.46 -18.27 -2.13
N LEU A 116 -16.38 -17.98 -1.41
CA LEU A 116 -16.05 -16.63 -0.95
C LEU A 116 -14.56 -16.37 -1.16
N SER A 117 -14.23 -15.21 -1.71
CA SER A 117 -12.86 -14.72 -1.73
C SER A 117 -12.78 -13.22 -1.70
N PHE A 118 -11.69 -12.71 -1.15
CA PHE A 118 -11.40 -11.29 -1.21
C PHE A 118 -9.89 -11.03 -1.19
N LYS A 119 -9.52 -9.83 -1.63
CA LYS A 119 -8.14 -9.33 -1.62
C LYS A 119 -8.01 -8.23 -0.56
N ALA A 120 -6.93 -8.28 0.20
CA ALA A 120 -6.45 -7.18 1.03
C ALA A 120 -5.06 -6.75 0.57
N PHE A 121 -4.74 -5.48 0.70
CA PHE A 121 -3.44 -4.94 0.31
C PHE A 121 -2.73 -4.31 1.49
N HIS A 122 -1.42 -4.49 1.53
CA HIS A 122 -0.56 -4.06 2.63
C HIS A 122 0.68 -3.36 2.09
N THR A 123 1.07 -2.26 2.72
CA THR A 123 2.31 -1.55 2.39
C THR A 123 2.97 -0.98 3.65
N ASN A 124 4.29 -0.95 3.67
CA ASN A 124 5.08 -0.31 4.73
C ASN A 124 5.47 1.14 4.35
N GLY A 125 4.96 1.66 3.24
CA GLY A 125 5.37 2.96 2.68
C GLY A 125 6.64 2.87 1.83
N GLY A 126 7.13 4.03 1.41
CA GLY A 126 8.26 4.20 0.51
C GLY A 126 9.63 4.10 1.18
N LEU A 127 10.62 4.75 0.57
CA LEU A 127 12.01 4.78 0.99
C LEU A 127 12.18 5.31 2.41
N LEU A 128 11.64 6.50 2.71
CA LEU A 128 11.80 7.12 4.03
C LEU A 128 11.04 6.33 5.11
N PHE A 129 9.76 6.05 4.88
CA PHE A 129 8.90 5.47 5.90
C PHE A 129 9.09 3.96 6.04
N GLY A 130 9.15 3.23 4.93
CA GLY A 130 9.31 1.78 4.92
C GLY A 130 10.76 1.34 5.05
N ARG A 131 11.63 1.76 4.13
CA ARG A 131 13.00 1.22 4.03
C ARG A 131 13.99 1.80 5.04
N LEU A 132 13.89 3.10 5.34
CA LEU A 132 14.74 3.79 6.32
C LEU A 132 14.11 3.81 7.72
N GLY A 133 12.93 3.21 7.90
CA GLY A 133 12.32 2.96 9.20
C GLY A 133 11.72 4.19 9.89
N LEU A 134 11.57 5.33 9.20
CA LEU A 134 10.91 6.51 9.78
C LEU A 134 9.40 6.30 9.98
N GLY A 135 8.82 5.28 9.34
CA GLY A 135 7.45 4.82 9.54
C GLY A 135 7.28 3.94 10.78
N LEU A 136 8.33 3.73 11.59
CA LEU A 136 8.29 3.00 12.86
C LEU A 136 7.68 1.59 12.75
N GLY A 137 7.88 0.94 11.60
CA GLY A 137 7.32 -0.39 11.33
C GLY A 137 5.79 -0.43 11.17
N GLN A 138 5.13 0.72 10.98
CA GLN A 138 3.70 0.77 10.71
C GLN A 138 3.39 0.21 9.32
N THR A 139 2.44 -0.71 9.27
CA THR A 139 1.88 -1.23 8.01
C THR A 139 0.56 -0.55 7.76
N THR A 140 0.41 0.06 6.58
CA THR A 140 -0.90 0.51 6.10
C THR A 140 -1.57 -0.66 5.39
N SER A 141 -2.80 -0.97 5.77
CA SER A 141 -3.59 -2.04 5.17
C SER A 141 -4.93 -1.52 4.68
N CYS A 142 -5.46 -2.12 3.62
CA CYS A 142 -6.83 -1.90 3.17
C CYS A 142 -7.52 -3.24 2.93
N TRP A 143 -8.79 -3.27 3.32
CA TRP A 143 -9.68 -4.42 3.20
C TRP A 143 -10.94 -3.97 2.45
N PRO A 144 -11.65 -4.88 1.77
CA PRO A 144 -12.90 -4.53 1.10
C PRO A 144 -13.94 -4.01 2.08
N GLU A 145 -14.64 -2.91 1.83
CA GLU A 145 -15.53 -2.28 2.83
C GLU A 145 -16.59 -3.23 3.42
N ASP A 146 -17.17 -4.08 2.58
CA ASP A 146 -18.27 -4.98 2.97
C ASP A 146 -17.81 -6.33 3.56
N TRP A 147 -16.50 -6.57 3.70
CA TRP A 147 -15.98 -7.89 4.05
C TRP A 147 -16.56 -8.42 5.38
N ILE A 148 -16.61 -7.58 6.41
CA ILE A 148 -17.16 -7.92 7.74
C ILE A 148 -18.64 -8.23 7.65
N GLN A 149 -19.40 -7.44 6.88
CA GLN A 149 -20.83 -7.61 6.76
C GLN A 149 -21.15 -8.93 6.05
N ILE A 150 -20.41 -9.25 4.98
CA ILE A 150 -20.60 -10.47 4.20
C ILE A 150 -20.18 -11.70 5.01
N THR A 151 -19.02 -11.69 5.68
CA THR A 151 -18.57 -12.83 6.50
C THR A 151 -19.52 -13.10 7.67
N ASN A 152 -20.03 -12.05 8.32
CA ASN A 152 -21.03 -12.19 9.37
C ASN A 152 -22.36 -12.72 8.85
N LYS A 153 -22.84 -12.23 7.70
CA LYS A 153 -24.07 -12.71 7.04
C LYS A 153 -23.97 -14.19 6.66
N LEU A 154 -22.78 -14.63 6.23
CA LEU A 154 -22.49 -16.01 5.87
C LEU A 154 -22.27 -16.92 7.09
N ASN A 155 -22.05 -16.34 8.28
CA ASN A 155 -21.65 -17.06 9.48
C ASN A 155 -20.47 -18.01 9.20
N THR A 156 -19.41 -17.44 8.61
CA THR A 156 -18.22 -18.20 8.18
C THR A 156 -17.60 -19.01 9.31
N ASP A 157 -17.66 -18.52 10.55
CA ASP A 157 -17.13 -19.22 11.72
C ASP A 157 -17.86 -20.54 11.98
N GLN A 158 -19.18 -20.57 11.82
CA GLN A 158 -19.95 -21.79 11.93
C GLN A 158 -19.62 -22.76 10.78
N LEU A 159 -19.52 -22.26 9.54
CA LEU A 159 -19.16 -23.08 8.38
C LEU A 159 -17.77 -23.72 8.52
N LEU A 160 -16.81 -22.97 9.07
CA LEU A 160 -15.47 -23.47 9.37
C LEU A 160 -15.48 -24.52 10.48
N LYS A 161 -16.22 -24.28 11.58
CA LYS A 161 -16.38 -25.27 12.67
C LYS A 161 -16.95 -26.59 12.16
N GLN A 162 -17.95 -26.51 11.28
CA GLN A 162 -18.56 -27.69 10.65
C GLN A 162 -17.61 -28.40 9.68
N GLY A 163 -16.63 -27.70 9.12
CA GLY A 163 -15.55 -28.28 8.32
C GLY A 163 -14.45 -28.95 9.14
N THR A 164 -14.15 -28.46 10.34
CA THR A 164 -13.11 -29.03 11.24
C THR A 164 -13.60 -30.16 12.15
N SER A 165 -14.92 -30.38 12.26
CA SER A 165 -15.52 -31.36 13.19
C SER A 165 -15.52 -32.80 12.64
N GLN A 166 -14.46 -33.24 11.95
CA GLN A 166 -14.27 -34.63 11.50
C GLN A 166 -13.01 -35.24 12.11
#